data_AF-A0A838DFC9-F1
#
_entry.id   AF-A0A838DFC9-F1
#
_cell.length_a   1.000
_cell.length_b   1.000
_cell.length_c   1.000
_cell.angle_alpha   90.00
_cell.angle_beta   90.00
_cell.angle_gamma   90.00
#
_symmetry.space_group_name_H-M   'P 1'
#
loop_
_entity.id
_entity.type
_entity.pdbx_description
1 polymer ?
#
loop_
_entity_poly.entity_id
_entity_poly.type
_entity_poly.pdbx_seq_one_letter_code
_entity_poly.pdbx_strand_id
1 'polypeptide(L)'
;MRKRGARHHSPDDVFALRDQYVSVAGEVASVAIETDTDPRKIDHVWIQVRAGEFGRVQISLSTSSRQSRVAGFDPRVRVGLIRSTWLNLPVAGVRRTAPLDYGLLEAAHPIEYVPLERPAIEQLLIEKARQAACVEGWGEFYVRAHMGVHQIHSRRASYAVPHDVVGQDGAARFYFREANTAEMLLFKFDGQP
;
A
#
# COMPACT_ATOMS: atom_id res chain seq x y z
N MET A 1 -0.93 3.72 40.82
CA MET A 1 -0.45 4.52 39.67
C MET A 1 -1.46 4.42 38.54
N ARG A 2 -2.15 5.52 38.21
CA ARG A 2 -3.18 5.56 37.15
C ARG A 2 -2.54 5.41 35.77
N LYS A 3 -3.07 4.49 34.96
CA LYS A 3 -2.77 4.34 33.52
C LYS A 3 -3.07 5.67 32.83
N ARG A 4 -2.07 6.26 32.14
CA ARG A 4 -2.30 7.39 31.23
C ARG A 4 -3.22 6.88 30.11
N GLY A 5 -4.39 7.51 29.98
CA GLY A 5 -5.38 7.18 28.97
C GLY A 5 -4.80 7.31 27.57
N ALA A 6 -5.19 6.37 26.69
CA ALA A 6 -5.03 6.52 25.25
C ALA A 6 -5.62 7.87 24.84
N ARG A 7 -4.85 8.67 24.11
CA ARG A 7 -5.38 9.89 23.51
C ARG A 7 -6.29 9.42 22.39
N HIS A 8 -7.60 9.54 22.57
CA HIS A 8 -8.48 9.50 21.41
C HIS A 8 -8.13 10.71 20.54
N HIS A 9 -7.65 10.45 19.33
CA HIS A 9 -7.62 11.48 18.30
C HIS A 9 -9.04 12.03 18.15
N SER A 10 -9.16 13.36 18.15
CA SER A 10 -10.46 13.95 17.84
C SER A 10 -10.81 13.58 16.40
N PRO A 11 -12.10 13.51 16.03
CA PRO A 11 -12.49 13.38 14.64
C PRO A 11 -11.79 14.42 13.74
N ASP A 12 -11.56 15.63 14.26
CA ASP A 12 -10.90 16.73 13.54
C ASP A 12 -9.44 16.39 13.17
N ASP A 13 -8.70 15.68 14.04
CA ASP A 13 -7.32 15.26 13.78
C ASP A 13 -7.25 14.26 12.62
N VAL A 14 -8.24 13.38 12.49
CA VAL A 14 -8.32 12.39 11.41
C VAL A 14 -8.70 13.06 10.09
N PHE A 15 -9.66 13.98 10.10
CA PHE A 15 -10.03 14.73 8.90
C PHE A 15 -8.91 15.67 8.43
N ALA A 16 -8.04 16.15 9.32
CA ALA A 16 -6.87 16.94 8.95
C ALA A 16 -5.83 16.15 8.13
N LEU A 17 -5.83 14.82 8.23
CA LEU A 17 -4.96 13.95 7.43
C LEU A 17 -5.54 13.63 6.05
N ARG A 18 -6.79 13.98 5.78
CA ARG A 18 -7.43 13.69 4.50
C ARG A 18 -6.64 14.32 3.35
N ASP A 19 -6.47 13.55 2.27
CA ASP A 19 -5.75 13.93 1.05
C ASP A 19 -4.26 14.26 1.32
N GLN A 20 -3.76 13.96 2.52
CA GLN A 20 -2.33 14.02 2.84
C GLN A 20 -1.66 12.69 2.51
N TYR A 21 -0.39 12.78 2.15
CA TYR A 21 0.45 11.60 2.02
C TYR A 21 0.89 11.10 3.40
N VAL A 22 0.67 9.82 3.67
CA VAL A 22 0.92 9.19 4.97
C VAL A 22 1.60 7.83 4.84
N SER A 23 2.23 7.39 5.93
CA SER A 23 2.47 5.97 6.17
C SER A 23 1.50 5.45 7.23
N VAL A 24 1.03 4.23 7.03
CA VAL A 24 0.16 3.51 7.97
C VAL A 24 0.82 2.20 8.33
N ALA A 25 1.08 1.99 9.62
CA ALA A 25 1.70 0.78 10.13
C ALA A 25 0.82 0.10 11.17
N GLY A 26 0.84 -1.23 11.18
CA GLY A 26 0.17 -2.01 12.23
C GLY A 26 0.19 -3.52 11.99
N GLU A 27 -0.30 -4.27 12.98
CA GLU A 27 -0.53 -5.71 12.84
C GLU A 27 -1.70 -5.97 11.90
N VAL A 28 -1.62 -7.02 11.08
CA VAL A 28 -2.70 -7.39 10.15
C VAL A 28 -3.92 -7.88 10.93
N ALA A 29 -5.05 -7.19 10.77
CA ALA A 29 -6.33 -7.55 11.34
C ALA A 29 -7.13 -8.49 10.42
N SER A 30 -7.09 -8.22 9.11
CA SER A 30 -7.72 -9.02 8.07
C SER A 30 -7.14 -8.69 6.70
N VAL A 31 -7.32 -9.61 5.75
CA VAL A 31 -7.02 -9.41 4.34
C VAL A 31 -8.19 -9.94 3.51
N ALA A 32 -8.59 -9.21 2.47
CA ALA A 32 -9.68 -9.58 1.58
C ALA A 32 -9.43 -9.05 0.16
N ILE A 33 -9.99 -9.74 -0.83
CA ILE A 33 -10.09 -9.23 -2.20
C ILE A 33 -11.35 -8.36 -2.26
N GLU A 34 -11.29 -7.23 -2.96
CA GLU A 34 -12.46 -6.40 -3.25
C GLU A 34 -13.58 -7.25 -3.87
N THR A 35 -14.82 -6.98 -3.50
CA THR A 35 -15.99 -7.67 -4.05
C THR A 35 -16.85 -6.71 -4.85
N ASP A 36 -17.25 -7.14 -6.05
CA ASP A 36 -18.23 -6.45 -6.88
C ASP A 36 -19.03 -7.50 -7.65
N THR A 37 -20.29 -7.18 -7.94
CA THR A 37 -21.16 -7.97 -8.83
C THR A 37 -20.59 -8.15 -10.24
N ASP A 38 -19.78 -7.19 -10.72
CA ASP A 38 -19.05 -7.27 -11.98
C ASP A 38 -17.57 -7.60 -11.70
N PRO A 39 -17.10 -8.82 -12.02
CA PRO A 39 -15.72 -9.24 -11.77
C PRO A 39 -14.66 -8.38 -12.46
N ARG A 40 -15.05 -7.62 -13.50
CA ARG A 40 -14.15 -6.68 -14.20
C ARG A 40 -13.86 -5.45 -13.35
N LYS A 41 -14.71 -5.15 -12.37
CA LYS A 41 -14.46 -4.05 -11.45
C LYS A 41 -13.39 -4.46 -10.45
N ILE A 42 -13.47 -5.62 -9.82
CA ILE A 42 -12.48 -6.07 -8.81
C ILE A 42 -11.02 -5.83 -9.24
N ASP A 43 -10.33 -4.92 -8.55
CA ASP A 43 -8.95 -4.52 -8.85
C ASP A 43 -8.11 -4.17 -7.63
N HIS A 44 -8.61 -4.49 -6.42
CA HIS A 44 -7.88 -4.29 -5.18
C HIS A 44 -7.84 -5.52 -4.28
N VAL A 45 -6.73 -5.66 -3.55
CA VAL A 45 -6.68 -6.37 -2.26
C VAL A 45 -6.67 -5.34 -1.15
N TRP A 46 -7.47 -5.58 -0.12
CA TRP A 46 -7.54 -4.77 1.08
C TRP A 46 -6.85 -5.48 2.24
N ILE A 47 -5.88 -4.81 2.86
CA ILE A 47 -5.27 -5.26 4.12
C ILE A 47 -5.73 -4.29 5.21
N GLN A 48 -6.50 -4.78 6.18
CA GLN A 48 -6.81 -3.97 7.37
C GLN A 48 -5.71 -4.17 8.42
N VAL A 49 -5.18 -3.08 8.95
CA VAL A 49 -4.19 -3.10 10.03
C VAL A 49 -4.71 -2.44 11.30
N ARG A 50 -4.22 -2.90 12.45
CA ARG A 50 -4.46 -2.27 13.76
C ARG A 50 -3.46 -1.13 13.96
N ALA A 51 -3.83 0.07 13.54
CA ALA A 51 -2.99 1.26 13.53
C ALA A 51 -3.06 2.07 14.85
N GLY A 52 -2.87 1.39 15.99
CA GLY A 52 -2.84 2.04 17.31
C GLY A 52 -4.13 2.81 17.63
N GLU A 53 -4.00 4.10 17.99
CA GLU A 53 -5.11 4.98 18.37
C GLU A 53 -6.08 5.28 17.21
N PHE A 54 -5.67 5.03 15.95
CA PHE A 54 -6.53 5.16 14.77
C PHE A 54 -7.44 3.93 14.54
N GLY A 55 -7.32 2.90 15.37
CA GLY A 55 -8.14 1.69 15.24
C GLY A 55 -7.77 0.88 14.00
N ARG A 56 -8.77 0.54 13.17
CA ARG A 56 -8.56 -0.22 11.94
C ARG A 56 -8.45 0.71 10.76
N VAL A 57 -7.34 0.62 10.03
CA VAL A 57 -7.08 1.40 8.82
C VAL A 57 -6.84 0.44 7.67
N GLN A 58 -7.42 0.73 6.51
CA GLN A 58 -7.30 -0.10 5.30
C GLN A 58 -6.13 0.35 4.44
N ILE A 59 -5.31 -0.59 3.99
CA ILE A 59 -4.31 -0.40 2.93
C ILE A 59 -4.88 -1.04 1.66
N SER A 60 -5.15 -0.23 0.64
CA SER A 60 -5.75 -0.68 -0.62
C SER A 60 -4.68 -0.85 -1.70
N LEU A 61 -4.43 -2.09 -2.11
CA LEU A 61 -3.37 -2.45 -3.04
C LEU A 61 -3.96 -2.82 -4.39
N SER A 62 -3.56 -2.12 -5.44
CA SER A 62 -4.07 -2.40 -6.78
C SER A 62 -3.51 -3.73 -7.31
N THR A 63 -4.38 -4.55 -7.90
CA THR A 63 -4.05 -5.86 -8.50
C THR A 63 -4.27 -5.87 -10.02
N SER A 64 -4.94 -4.86 -10.57
CA SER A 64 -5.08 -4.64 -12.00
C SER A 64 -5.44 -3.16 -12.29
N SER A 65 -5.14 -2.66 -13.48
CA SER A 65 -5.60 -1.33 -13.93
C SER A 65 -6.83 -1.47 -14.82
N ARG A 66 -7.99 -1.03 -14.31
CA ARG A 66 -9.22 -0.93 -15.12
C ARG A 66 -9.03 0.01 -16.31
N GLN A 67 -8.33 1.14 -16.09
CA GLN A 67 -8.12 2.17 -17.11
C GLN A 67 -7.25 1.64 -18.27
N SER A 68 -6.15 0.96 -17.95
CA SER A 68 -5.28 0.32 -18.97
C SER A 68 -6.05 -0.69 -19.79
N ARG A 69 -6.87 -1.54 -19.13
CA ARG A 69 -7.71 -2.51 -19.83
C ARG A 69 -8.69 -1.86 -20.81
N VAL A 70 -9.37 -0.79 -20.38
CA VAL A 70 -10.34 -0.06 -21.22
C VAL A 70 -9.64 0.62 -22.41
N ALA A 71 -8.42 1.12 -22.21
CA ALA A 71 -7.61 1.75 -23.25
C ALA A 71 -6.89 0.75 -24.17
N GLY A 72 -6.97 -0.57 -23.90
CA GLY A 72 -6.32 -1.60 -24.71
C GLY A 72 -4.83 -1.84 -24.40
N PHE A 73 -4.34 -1.31 -23.27
CA PHE A 73 -2.97 -1.55 -22.77
C PHE A 73 -2.93 -2.73 -21.79
N ASP A 74 -1.71 -3.18 -21.43
CA ASP A 74 -1.54 -4.25 -20.45
C ASP A 74 -2.08 -3.81 -19.07
N PRO A 75 -3.11 -4.50 -18.53
CA PRO A 75 -3.72 -4.12 -17.27
C PRO A 75 -3.03 -4.72 -16.04
N ARG A 76 -1.98 -5.51 -16.24
CA ARG A 76 -1.27 -6.18 -15.15
C ARG A 76 -0.44 -5.19 -14.36
N VAL A 77 -0.35 -5.45 -13.07
CA VAL A 77 0.58 -4.74 -12.20
C VAL A 77 1.95 -5.37 -12.36
N ARG A 78 2.97 -4.55 -12.55
CA ARG A 78 4.38 -4.93 -12.49
C ARG A 78 4.87 -4.69 -11.06
N VAL A 79 5.36 -5.74 -10.41
CA VAL A 79 5.78 -5.68 -9.01
C VAL A 79 7.30 -5.72 -8.92
N GLY A 80 7.88 -4.72 -8.28
CA GLY A 80 9.26 -4.68 -7.84
C GLY A 80 9.37 -5.09 -6.37
N LEU A 81 10.47 -5.75 -5.99
CA LEU A 81 10.70 -6.25 -4.64
C LEU A 81 12.04 -5.77 -4.09
N ILE A 82 12.02 -5.11 -2.94
CA ILE A 82 13.22 -4.77 -2.15
C ILE A 82 13.21 -5.59 -0.87
N ARG A 83 14.28 -6.35 -0.63
CA ARG A 83 14.47 -7.12 0.61
C ARG A 83 15.36 -6.37 1.57
N SER A 84 15.05 -6.47 2.86
CA SER A 84 15.79 -5.82 3.94
C SER A 84 15.65 -6.60 5.25
N THR A 85 16.33 -6.14 6.29
CA THR A 85 16.15 -6.61 7.67
C THR A 85 15.69 -5.46 8.55
N TRP A 86 15.15 -5.77 9.72
CA TRP A 86 14.70 -4.78 10.70
C TRP A 86 15.21 -5.08 12.10
N LEU A 87 15.48 -4.02 12.87
CA LEU A 87 15.83 -4.11 14.29
C LEU A 87 14.60 -3.89 15.17
N ASN A 88 13.71 -3.00 14.73
CA ASN A 88 12.45 -2.69 15.40
C ASN A 88 11.33 -2.66 14.37
N LEU A 89 10.15 -3.13 14.76
CA LEU A 89 8.94 -2.95 13.97
C LEU A 89 8.55 -1.47 13.95
N PRO A 90 7.91 -0.98 12.86
CA PRO A 90 7.35 0.36 12.86
C PRO A 90 6.27 0.43 13.95
N VAL A 91 6.25 1.55 14.68
CA VAL A 91 5.21 1.81 15.67
C VAL A 91 3.87 1.96 14.96
N ALA A 92 2.87 1.23 15.44
CA ALA A 92 1.54 1.24 14.87
C ALA A 92 0.90 2.64 14.92
N GLY A 93 0.28 3.05 13.82
CA GLY A 93 -0.32 4.39 13.69
C GLY A 93 -0.41 4.86 12.25
N VAL A 94 -0.95 6.07 12.09
CA VAL A 94 -0.94 6.86 10.85
C VAL A 94 0.02 8.03 11.05
N ARG A 95 0.92 8.26 10.09
CA ARG A 95 1.93 9.32 10.17
C ARG A 95 2.02 10.06 8.86
N ARG A 96 1.99 11.39 8.93
CA ARG A 96 2.35 12.21 7.77
C ARG A 96 3.80 11.93 7.38
N THR A 97 4.05 11.78 6.10
CA THR A 97 5.38 11.53 5.56
C THR A 97 5.53 12.20 4.21
N ALA A 98 6.77 12.42 3.79
CA ALA A 98 7.05 12.71 2.39
C ALA A 98 6.67 11.48 1.55
N PRO A 99 6.18 11.69 0.31
CA PRO A 99 5.95 10.59 -0.60
C PRO A 99 7.23 9.84 -0.96
N LEU A 100 7.07 8.59 -1.42
CA LEU A 100 8.20 7.83 -1.96
C LEU A 100 8.51 8.30 -3.38
N ASP A 101 9.77 8.16 -3.75
CA ASP A 101 10.26 8.37 -5.10
C ASP A 101 10.90 7.07 -5.59
N TYR A 102 10.24 6.40 -6.53
CA TYR A 102 10.74 5.15 -7.09
C TYR A 102 12.08 5.33 -7.83
N GLY A 103 12.34 6.48 -8.44
CA GLY A 103 13.61 6.73 -9.12
C GLY A 103 14.79 6.72 -8.13
N LEU A 104 14.59 7.24 -6.92
CA LEU A 104 15.59 7.16 -5.85
C LEU A 104 15.77 5.72 -5.35
N LEU A 105 14.69 4.95 -5.24
CA LEU A 105 14.74 3.54 -4.82
C LEU A 105 15.46 2.67 -5.87
N GLU A 106 15.18 2.89 -7.16
CA GLU A 106 15.79 2.19 -8.28
C GLU A 106 17.27 2.53 -8.47
N ALA A 107 17.66 3.77 -8.16
CA ALA A 107 19.07 4.15 -8.12
C ALA A 107 19.83 3.45 -6.98
N ALA A 108 19.15 3.15 -5.87
CA ALA A 108 19.75 2.52 -4.69
C ALA A 108 19.72 0.97 -4.74
N HIS A 109 18.82 0.38 -5.51
CA HIS A 109 18.58 -1.06 -5.53
C HIS A 109 18.39 -1.59 -6.96
N PRO A 110 18.96 -2.75 -7.31
CA PRO A 110 18.64 -3.42 -8.57
C PRO A 110 17.24 -4.04 -8.48
N ILE A 111 16.23 -3.35 -8.99
CA ILE A 111 14.82 -3.76 -8.90
C ILE A 111 14.36 -4.28 -10.26
N GLU A 112 14.03 -5.57 -10.31
CA GLU A 112 13.31 -6.15 -11.44
C GLU A 112 11.80 -6.05 -11.22
N TYR A 113 11.09 -5.50 -12.21
CA TYR A 113 9.64 -5.35 -12.19
C TYR A 113 8.98 -6.47 -12.99
N VAL A 114 8.32 -7.39 -12.30
CA VAL A 114 7.68 -8.57 -12.93
C VAL A 114 6.18 -8.32 -13.09
N PRO A 115 5.61 -8.42 -14.31
CA PRO A 115 4.17 -8.36 -14.51
C PRO A 115 3.48 -9.58 -13.91
N LEU A 116 2.46 -9.36 -13.09
CA LEU A 116 1.69 -10.43 -12.46
C LEU A 116 0.22 -10.39 -12.92
N GLU A 117 -0.30 -11.57 -13.26
CA GLU A 117 -1.73 -11.76 -13.45
C GLU A 117 -2.49 -11.50 -12.13
N ARG A 118 -3.72 -11.01 -12.22
CA ARG A 118 -4.52 -10.61 -11.05
C ARG A 118 -4.58 -11.70 -9.96
N PRO A 119 -4.89 -12.98 -10.26
CA PRO A 119 -4.90 -14.02 -9.23
C PRO A 119 -3.54 -14.25 -8.56
N ALA A 120 -2.44 -14.08 -9.29
CA ALA A 120 -1.10 -14.30 -8.77
C ALA A 120 -0.69 -13.19 -7.78
N ILE A 121 -0.96 -11.92 -8.10
CA ILE A 121 -0.71 -10.81 -7.17
C ILE A 121 -1.67 -10.85 -5.97
N GLU A 122 -2.94 -11.24 -6.17
CA GLU A 122 -3.89 -11.44 -5.07
C GLU A 122 -3.36 -12.48 -4.07
N GLN A 123 -2.96 -13.65 -4.57
CA GLN A 123 -2.39 -14.71 -3.74
C GLN A 123 -1.12 -14.27 -3.03
N LEU A 124 -0.18 -13.62 -3.76
CA LEU A 124 1.05 -13.08 -3.19
C LEU A 124 0.79 -12.15 -2.00
N LEU A 125 -0.14 -11.20 -2.17
CA LEU A 125 -0.46 -10.23 -1.13
C LEU A 125 -1.13 -10.89 0.08
N ILE A 126 -2.04 -11.85 -0.15
CA ILE A 126 -2.70 -12.60 0.92
C ILE A 126 -1.69 -13.41 1.72
N GLU A 127 -0.79 -14.13 1.06
CA GLU A 127 0.25 -14.94 1.70
C GLU A 127 1.17 -14.07 2.56
N LYS A 128 1.69 -12.97 2.00
CA LYS A 128 2.53 -12.03 2.74
C LYS A 128 1.78 -11.43 3.94
N ALA A 129 0.54 -11.00 3.75
CA ALA A 129 -0.26 -10.44 4.84
C ALA A 129 -0.51 -11.46 5.97
N ARG A 130 -0.72 -12.73 5.65
CA ARG A 130 -0.93 -13.81 6.64
C ARG A 130 0.34 -14.13 7.43
N GLN A 131 1.50 -14.02 6.81
CA GLN A 131 2.80 -14.33 7.44
C GLN A 131 3.42 -13.11 8.15
N ALA A 132 3.03 -11.90 7.76
CA ALA A 132 3.59 -10.66 8.28
C ALA A 132 3.19 -10.44 9.75
N ALA A 133 4.17 -10.08 10.56
CA ALA A 133 3.94 -9.58 11.91
C ALA A 133 3.49 -8.12 11.92
N CYS A 134 3.87 -7.35 10.91
CA CYS A 134 3.46 -5.96 10.72
C CYS A 134 3.44 -5.64 9.23
N VAL A 135 2.57 -4.74 8.83
CA VAL A 135 2.54 -4.15 7.49
C VAL A 135 2.62 -2.64 7.62
N GLU A 136 3.43 -2.01 6.76
CA GLU A 136 3.45 -0.57 6.56
C GLU A 136 3.07 -0.25 5.10
N GLY A 137 2.13 0.67 4.90
CA GLY A 137 1.70 1.14 3.58
C GLY A 137 1.86 2.64 3.44
N TRP A 138 2.29 3.10 2.27
CA TRP A 138 2.47 4.53 1.94
C TRP A 138 1.57 4.95 0.79
N GLY A 139 0.89 6.09 0.93
CA GLY A 139 0.01 6.64 -0.09
C GLY A 139 -0.85 7.79 0.41
N GLU A 140 -1.87 8.14 -0.36
CA GLU A 140 -2.81 9.22 -0.04
C GLU A 140 -3.89 8.73 0.95
N PHE A 141 -4.00 9.41 2.09
CA PHE A 141 -4.97 9.07 3.13
C PHE A 141 -6.38 9.51 2.72
N TYR A 142 -7.34 8.61 2.88
CA TYR A 142 -8.74 8.90 2.61
C TYR A 142 -9.63 8.52 3.79
N VAL A 143 -10.72 9.28 3.93
CA VAL A 143 -11.82 9.00 4.85
C VAL A 143 -13.09 8.91 4.03
N ARG A 144 -13.59 7.68 3.81
CA ARG A 144 -14.85 7.39 3.10
C ARG A 144 -15.75 6.55 4.01
N ALA A 145 -16.34 5.46 3.50
CA ALA A 145 -17.02 4.46 4.33
C ALA A 145 -16.07 3.78 5.34
N HIS A 146 -14.77 3.85 5.09
CA HIS A 146 -13.69 3.44 5.99
C HIS A 146 -12.52 4.42 5.87
N MET A 147 -11.65 4.44 6.87
CA MET A 147 -10.36 5.12 6.82
C MET A 147 -9.34 4.22 6.12
N GLY A 148 -8.51 4.80 5.27
CA GLY A 148 -7.49 4.03 4.59
C GLY A 148 -6.46 4.85 3.85
N VAL A 149 -5.59 4.13 3.17
CA VAL A 149 -4.58 4.67 2.28
C VAL A 149 -4.85 4.13 0.88
N HIS A 150 -4.93 5.04 -0.08
CA HIS A 150 -5.09 4.74 -1.50
C HIS A 150 -3.80 5.09 -2.25
N GLN A 151 -3.75 4.76 -3.54
CA GLN A 151 -2.58 5.00 -4.40
C GLN A 151 -1.32 4.30 -3.91
N ILE A 152 -1.45 3.05 -3.46
CA ILE A 152 -0.30 2.20 -3.14
C ILE A 152 0.33 1.67 -4.45
N HIS A 153 0.72 2.59 -5.33
CA HIS A 153 1.39 2.33 -6.59
C HIS A 153 2.15 3.57 -7.06
N SER A 154 2.98 3.41 -8.09
CA SER A 154 3.66 4.54 -8.71
C SER A 154 2.63 5.49 -9.34
N ARG A 155 2.73 6.79 -9.02
CA ARG A 155 1.87 7.82 -9.63
C ARG A 155 2.47 8.42 -10.90
N ARG A 156 3.49 7.77 -11.46
CA ARG A 156 3.99 8.07 -12.79
C ARG A 156 2.92 7.86 -13.87
N ALA A 157 3.06 8.50 -15.02
CA ALA A 157 2.12 8.28 -16.12
C ALA A 157 2.24 6.82 -16.61
N SER A 158 1.13 6.08 -16.53
CA SER A 158 0.95 4.87 -17.33
C SER A 158 0.50 5.25 -18.73
N TYR A 159 0.54 4.34 -19.70
CA TYR A 159 -0.01 4.63 -21.04
C TYR A 159 -1.50 4.99 -21.04
N ALA A 160 -2.22 4.62 -19.98
CA ALA A 160 -3.64 4.89 -19.83
C ALA A 160 -3.96 6.27 -19.24
N VAL A 161 -2.98 7.01 -18.72
CA VAL A 161 -3.19 8.31 -18.06
C VAL A 161 -2.24 9.37 -18.60
N PRO A 162 -2.71 10.62 -18.83
CA PRO A 162 -1.89 11.64 -19.49
C PRO A 162 -0.95 12.41 -18.57
N HIS A 163 -1.06 12.26 -17.24
CA HIS A 163 -0.29 13.06 -16.28
C HIS A 163 0.74 12.21 -15.57
N ASP A 164 2.00 12.66 -15.63
CA ASP A 164 3.12 12.05 -14.93
C ASP A 164 3.33 12.74 -13.58
N VAL A 165 3.14 12.03 -12.46
CA VAL A 165 3.40 12.56 -11.12
C VAL A 165 4.62 11.88 -10.52
N VAL A 166 5.76 12.55 -10.64
CA VAL A 166 7.06 12.09 -10.13
C VAL A 166 7.16 12.28 -8.63
N GLY A 167 7.76 11.32 -7.92
CA GLY A 167 8.06 11.45 -6.50
C GLY A 167 6.83 11.50 -5.61
N GLN A 168 5.71 10.89 -6.05
CA GLN A 168 4.49 10.70 -5.27
C GLN A 168 4.03 9.24 -5.28
N ASP A 169 4.97 8.31 -5.25
CA ASP A 169 4.70 6.88 -5.40
C ASP A 169 4.28 6.27 -4.06
N GLY A 170 3.35 5.33 -4.05
CA GLY A 170 2.99 4.53 -2.88
C GLY A 170 3.61 3.14 -2.90
N ALA A 171 3.76 2.50 -1.74
CA ALA A 171 4.33 1.16 -1.62
C ALA A 171 3.75 0.40 -0.42
N ALA A 172 4.05 -0.89 -0.32
CA ALA A 172 3.73 -1.69 0.87
C ALA A 172 4.94 -2.49 1.34
N ARG A 173 5.19 -2.49 2.63
CA ARG A 173 6.27 -3.26 3.26
C ARG A 173 5.69 -4.24 4.28
N PHE A 174 6.10 -5.49 4.14
CA PHE A 174 5.72 -6.60 5.01
C PHE A 174 6.91 -6.95 5.89
N TYR A 175 6.68 -7.03 7.20
CA TYR A 175 7.71 -7.36 8.19
C TYR A 175 7.45 -8.76 8.71
N PHE A 176 8.43 -9.65 8.55
CA PHE A 176 8.35 -11.04 8.97
C PHE A 176 9.21 -11.27 10.21
N ARG A 177 8.68 -12.03 11.18
CA ARG A 177 9.40 -12.39 12.42
C ARG A 177 10.55 -13.36 12.17
N GLU A 178 10.40 -14.22 11.18
CA GLU A 178 11.46 -15.15 10.82
C GLU A 178 12.68 -14.36 10.30
N ALA A 179 13.80 -14.51 11.01
CA ALA A 179 15.07 -13.81 10.76
C ALA A 179 14.97 -12.27 10.72
N ASN A 180 13.92 -11.66 11.28
CA ASN A 180 13.67 -10.21 11.23
C ASN A 180 13.83 -9.61 9.83
N THR A 181 13.21 -10.25 8.84
CA THR A 181 13.26 -9.82 7.44
C THR A 181 12.08 -8.91 7.09
N ALA A 182 12.26 -8.06 6.09
CA ALA A 182 11.19 -7.24 5.53
C ALA A 182 11.27 -7.20 4.01
N GLU A 183 10.10 -7.17 3.38
CA GLU A 183 9.94 -7.08 1.94
C GLU A 183 9.06 -5.89 1.57
N MET A 184 9.62 -4.95 0.80
CA MET A 184 8.90 -3.83 0.24
C MET A 184 8.52 -4.13 -1.20
N LEU A 185 7.21 -4.08 -1.47
CA LEU A 185 6.63 -4.20 -2.80
C LEU A 185 6.38 -2.81 -3.39
N LEU A 186 6.85 -2.66 -4.61
CA LEU A 186 6.64 -1.50 -5.46
C LEU A 186 5.71 -1.90 -6.61
N PHE A 187 4.69 -1.10 -6.89
CA PHE A 187 3.69 -1.40 -7.91
C PHE A 187 3.79 -0.39 -9.06
N LYS A 188 3.97 -0.88 -10.29
CA LYS A 188 3.93 -0.09 -11.53
C LYS A 188 2.85 -0.64 -12.47
N PHE A 189 2.34 0.20 -13.35
CA PHE A 189 1.47 -0.14 -14.48
C PHE A 189 2.18 0.12 -15.80
N ASP A 190 1.69 -0.48 -16.88
CA ASP A 190 2.26 -0.36 -18.22
C ASP A 190 2.49 1.11 -18.65
N GLY A 191 3.63 1.38 -19.30
CA GLY A 191 4.07 2.72 -19.69
C GLY A 191 4.89 3.49 -18.65
N GLN A 192 4.98 3.03 -17.40
CA GLN A 192 5.88 3.62 -16.41
C GLN A 192 7.32 3.08 -16.61
N PRO A 193 8.35 3.94 -16.73
CA PRO A 193 9.75 3.49 -16.72
C PRO A 193 10.06 2.88 -15.36
#